data_AF-A0A6B2GF58-F1
#
_entry.id   AF-A0A6B2GF58-F1
#
_cell.length_a   1.000
_cell.length_b   1.000
_cell.length_c   1.000
_cell.angle_alpha   90.00
_cell.angle_beta   90.00
_cell.angle_gamma   90.00
#
_symmetry.space_group_name_H-M   'P 1'
#
loop_
_entity.id
_entity.type
_entity.pdbx_description
1 polymer ?
#
loop_
_entity_poly.entity_id
_entity_poly.type
_entity_poly.pdbx_seq_one_letter_code
_entity_poly.pdbx_strand_id
1 'polypeptide(L)'
;LKKKMKELKIKDRKQTNEQNNALKVRIAKSDNACSEDIVLFSQGPEPEKIKISKALSCVGQRVSICGWVSSVRRQGKNLMFILLRDGSGYLQCIFSDIQCQTSDALALSPESTVCVHGVIS
;
A
#
# COMPACT_ATOMS: atom_id res chain seq x y z
N LEU A 1 -8.79 -44.40 33.56
CA LEU A 1 -9.23 -43.01 33.31
C LEU A 1 -8.08 -42.02 33.06
N LYS A 2 -7.03 -41.97 33.90
CA LYS A 2 -5.90 -41.01 33.74
C LYS A 2 -5.07 -41.13 32.45
N LYS A 3 -4.95 -42.34 31.86
CA LYS A 3 -4.16 -42.61 30.65
C LYS A 3 -4.76 -41.97 29.38
N LYS A 4 -6.09 -42.07 29.20
CA LYS A 4 -6.83 -41.43 28.09
C LYS A 4 -6.76 -39.90 28.12
N MET A 5 -6.82 -39.29 29.31
CA MET A 5 -6.67 -37.83 29.46
C MET A 5 -5.26 -37.34 29.10
N LYS A 6 -4.22 -38.15 29.37
CA LYS A 6 -2.83 -37.82 28.99
C LYS A 6 -2.65 -37.87 27.47
N GLU A 7 -3.27 -38.84 26.80
CA GLU A 7 -3.25 -38.98 25.34
C GLU A 7 -4.01 -37.86 24.62
N LEU A 8 -5.15 -37.42 25.16
CA LEU A 8 -5.91 -36.27 24.63
C LEU A 8 -5.10 -34.98 24.70
N LYS A 9 -4.45 -34.69 25.85
CA LYS A 9 -3.57 -33.51 25.99
C LYS A 9 -2.38 -33.51 25.03
N ILE A 10 -1.86 -34.70 24.69
CA ILE A 10 -0.76 -34.84 23.73
C ILE A 10 -1.26 -34.60 22.30
N LYS A 11 -2.48 -35.04 21.96
CA LYS A 11 -3.11 -34.76 20.66
C LYS A 11 -3.43 -33.27 20.50
N ASP A 12 -4.00 -32.64 21.53
CA ASP A 12 -4.30 -31.20 21.51
C ASP A 12 -3.02 -30.38 21.34
N ARG A 13 -1.94 -30.72 22.05
CA ARG A 13 -0.65 -30.01 21.93
C ARG A 13 0.00 -30.21 20.55
N LYS A 14 -0.20 -31.36 19.90
CA LYS A 14 0.24 -31.60 18.52
C LYS A 14 -0.55 -30.77 17.52
N GLN A 15 -1.88 -30.73 17.65
CA GLN A 15 -2.75 -29.90 16.81
C GLN A 15 -2.46 -28.40 16.97
N THR A 16 -2.26 -27.92 18.20
CA THR A 16 -1.90 -26.52 18.46
C THR A 16 -0.52 -26.17 17.91
N ASN A 17 0.46 -27.07 17.98
CA ASN A 17 1.77 -26.84 17.36
C ASN A 17 1.69 -26.83 15.83
N GLU A 18 0.91 -27.72 15.22
CA GLU A 18 0.69 -27.75 13.76
C GLU A 18 -0.02 -26.48 13.27
N GLN A 19 -1.04 -26.01 14.00
CA GLN A 19 -1.76 -24.77 13.70
C GLN A 19 -0.86 -23.54 13.87
N ASN A 20 -0.06 -23.47 14.92
CA ASN A 20 0.90 -22.37 15.11
C ASN A 20 2.01 -22.37 14.05
N ASN A 21 2.44 -23.54 13.58
CA ASN A 21 3.43 -23.64 12.51
C ASN A 21 2.83 -23.19 11.17
N ALA A 22 1.57 -23.55 10.87
CA ALA A 22 0.86 -23.07 9.69
C ALA A 22 0.61 -21.55 9.71
N LEU A 23 0.28 -20.97 10.86
CA LEU A 23 0.14 -19.52 11.05
C LEU A 23 1.48 -18.79 10.87
N LYS A 24 2.57 -19.32 11.42
CA LYS A 24 3.91 -18.76 11.22
C LYS A 24 4.37 -18.81 9.76
N VAL A 25 4.04 -19.88 9.03
CA VAL A 25 4.33 -19.98 7.59
C VAL A 25 3.50 -18.97 6.77
N ARG A 26 2.28 -18.63 7.17
CA ARG A 26 1.48 -17.57 6.53
C ARG A 26 2.03 -16.17 6.79
N ILE A 27 2.46 -15.89 8.03
CA ILE A 27 3.09 -14.61 8.38
C ILE A 27 4.44 -14.47 7.66
N ALA A 28 5.26 -15.52 7.65
CA ALA A 28 6.53 -15.52 6.91
C ALA A 28 6.35 -15.43 5.38
N LYS A 29 5.23 -15.90 4.82
CA LYS A 29 4.89 -15.66 3.40
C LYS A 29 4.50 -14.21 3.14
N SER A 30 3.87 -13.52 4.12
CA SER A 30 3.60 -12.09 4.05
C SER A 30 4.89 -11.26 4.16
N ASP A 31 5.89 -11.75 4.89
CA ASP A 31 7.18 -11.08 5.09
C ASP A 31 8.20 -11.37 3.97
N ASN A 32 7.88 -12.29 3.05
CA ASN A 32 8.66 -12.58 1.84
C ASN A 32 8.06 -11.96 0.57
N ALA A 33 7.12 -11.00 0.68
CA ALA A 33 6.84 -10.06 -0.40
C ALA A 33 7.96 -9.01 -0.47
N CYS A 34 9.20 -9.49 -0.64
CA CYS A 34 10.21 -8.69 -1.30
C CYS A 34 9.75 -8.52 -2.75
N SER A 35 9.72 -7.28 -3.23
CA SER A 35 9.54 -6.90 -4.63
C SER A 35 8.23 -7.36 -5.28
N GLU A 36 7.09 -6.98 -4.71
CA GLU A 36 5.96 -6.69 -5.58
C GLU A 36 5.84 -5.18 -5.59
N ASP A 37 6.60 -4.53 -6.47
CA ASP A 37 6.28 -3.23 -7.02
C ASP A 37 4.80 -3.26 -7.39
N ILE A 38 3.95 -2.69 -6.53
CA ILE A 38 2.51 -2.83 -6.66
C ILE A 38 2.07 -2.16 -7.96
N VAL A 39 1.92 -3.04 -8.93
CA VAL A 39 1.15 -2.92 -10.16
C VAL A 39 1.66 -1.82 -11.07
N LEU A 40 2.65 -2.20 -11.87
CA LEU A 40 2.67 -1.94 -13.31
C LEU A 40 1.24 -1.77 -13.85
N PHE A 41 0.75 -0.53 -13.91
CA PHE A 41 -0.05 -0.12 -15.04
C PHE A 41 0.90 0.00 -16.25
N SER A 42 1.43 -1.15 -16.68
CA SER A 42 2.22 -1.31 -17.91
C SER A 42 1.34 -1.35 -19.15
N GLN A 43 0.03 -1.17 -19.01
CA GLN A 43 -0.96 -1.31 -20.07
C GLN A 43 -1.45 0.07 -20.58
N GLY A 44 -0.59 1.09 -20.59
CA GLY A 44 -0.98 2.44 -21.01
C GLY A 44 0.20 3.25 -21.53
N PRO A 45 -0.08 4.40 -22.18
CA PRO A 45 0.95 5.32 -22.63
C PRO A 45 1.81 5.78 -21.44
N GLU A 46 3.10 5.97 -21.68
CA GLU A 46 4.05 6.46 -20.68
C GLU A 46 3.51 7.78 -20.09
N PRO A 47 3.38 7.90 -18.76
CA PRO A 47 2.79 9.09 -18.15
C PRO A 47 3.67 10.31 -18.43
N GLU A 48 3.07 11.38 -18.96
CA GLU A 48 3.81 12.62 -19.18
C GLU A 48 4.16 13.26 -17.83
N LYS A 49 5.45 13.58 -17.63
CA LYS A 49 5.88 14.28 -16.43
C LYS A 49 5.50 15.75 -16.50
N ILE A 50 4.60 16.17 -15.63
CA ILE A 50 4.12 17.56 -15.58
C ILE A 50 4.31 18.19 -14.20
N LYS A 51 4.31 19.52 -14.16
CA LYS A 51 4.23 20.28 -12.92
C LYS A 51 2.77 20.48 -12.51
N ILE A 52 2.52 20.66 -11.22
CA ILE A 52 1.17 20.92 -10.68
C ILE A 52 0.50 22.13 -11.35
N SER A 53 1.26 23.15 -11.74
CA SER A 53 0.73 24.33 -12.45
C SER A 53 0.08 24.02 -13.80
N LYS A 54 0.48 22.93 -14.47
CA LYS A 54 -0.09 22.48 -15.75
C LYS A 54 -1.22 21.47 -15.59
N ALA A 55 -1.56 21.07 -14.36
CA ALA A 55 -2.55 20.02 -14.11
C ALA A 55 -3.92 20.34 -14.74
N LEU A 56 -4.36 21.61 -14.70
CA LEU A 56 -5.62 22.03 -15.33
C LEU A 56 -5.66 21.86 -16.85
N SER A 57 -4.53 21.91 -17.53
CA SER A 57 -4.46 21.70 -18.99
C SER A 57 -4.43 20.23 -19.39
N CYS A 58 -4.16 19.33 -18.45
CA CYS A 58 -3.94 17.89 -18.67
C CYS A 58 -5.06 17.03 -18.07
N VAL A 59 -6.26 17.58 -17.89
CA VAL A 59 -7.44 16.84 -17.40
C VAL A 59 -7.77 15.71 -18.37
N GLY A 60 -8.07 14.52 -17.82
CA GLY A 60 -8.34 13.30 -18.57
C GLY A 60 -7.10 12.59 -19.10
N GLN A 61 -5.89 13.15 -18.90
CA GLN A 61 -4.65 12.53 -19.33
C GLN A 61 -3.95 11.81 -18.19
N ARG A 62 -3.15 10.80 -18.54
CA ARG A 62 -2.31 10.07 -17.62
C ARG A 62 -1.00 10.83 -17.42
N VAL A 63 -0.71 11.21 -16.18
CA VAL A 63 0.42 12.09 -15.85
C VAL A 63 1.25 11.53 -14.72
N SER A 64 2.51 11.99 -14.65
CA SER A 64 3.42 11.76 -13.54
C SER A 64 3.75 13.09 -12.88
N ILE A 65 3.51 13.17 -11.57
CA ILE A 65 3.78 14.36 -10.77
C ILE A 65 4.63 13.95 -9.58
N CYS A 66 5.82 14.54 -9.50
CA CYS A 66 6.72 14.36 -8.38
C CYS A 66 6.68 15.59 -7.48
N GLY A 67 6.75 15.38 -6.17
CA GLY A 67 6.75 16.47 -5.21
C GLY A 67 6.88 15.98 -3.78
N TRP A 68 6.67 16.91 -2.85
CA TRP A 68 6.69 16.65 -1.41
C TRP A 68 5.28 16.46 -0.89
N VAL A 69 5.12 15.47 -0.01
CA VAL A 69 3.88 15.26 0.70
C VAL A 69 3.72 16.35 1.75
N SER A 70 2.78 17.26 1.56
CA SER A 70 2.49 18.30 2.55
C SER A 70 1.64 17.76 3.71
N SER A 71 0.68 16.87 3.43
CA SER A 71 -0.16 16.26 4.45
C SER A 71 -0.74 14.94 3.94
N VAL A 72 -0.94 14.00 4.86
CA VAL A 72 -1.56 12.70 4.59
C VAL A 72 -2.73 12.53 5.52
N ARG A 73 -3.89 12.15 4.97
CA ARG A 73 -5.07 11.77 5.75
C ARG A 73 -5.51 10.38 5.34
N ARG A 74 -5.72 9.50 6.31
CA ARG A 74 -6.19 8.12 6.08
C ARG A 74 -7.60 8.00 6.65
N GLN A 75 -8.54 7.55 5.83
CA GLN A 75 -9.92 7.29 6.25
C GLN A 75 -10.17 5.79 6.14
N GLY A 76 -10.11 5.09 7.28
CA GLY A 76 -10.17 3.63 7.31
C GLY A 76 -8.94 2.99 6.66
N LYS A 77 -9.14 1.83 6.03
CA LYS A 77 -8.07 1.05 5.39
C LYS A 77 -8.00 1.21 3.87
N ASN A 78 -9.06 1.74 3.26
CA ASN A 78 -9.23 1.69 1.81
C ASN A 78 -9.14 3.07 1.16
N LEU A 79 -9.04 4.16 1.93
CA LEU A 79 -9.03 5.50 1.38
C LEU A 79 -7.95 6.36 2.03
N MET A 80 -7.12 6.96 1.20
CA MET A 80 -6.04 7.84 1.61
C MET A 80 -6.02 9.08 0.72
N PHE A 81 -5.92 10.23 1.38
CA PHE A 81 -5.80 11.53 0.75
C PHE A 81 -4.39 12.05 1.01
N ILE A 82 -3.71 12.43 -0.06
CA ILE A 82 -2.37 12.98 -0.01
C ILE A 82 -2.43 14.36 -0.63
N LEU A 83 -1.95 15.36 0.10
CA LEU A 83 -1.71 16.68 -0.45
C LEU A 83 -0.26 16.75 -0.93
N LEU A 84 -0.04 16.79 -2.23
CA LEU A 84 1.26 16.90 -2.86
C LEU A 84 1.59 18.37 -3.15
N ARG A 85 2.84 18.79 -2.95
CA ARG A 85 3.34 20.12 -3.31
C ARG A 85 4.61 20.03 -4.15
N ASP A 86 4.76 20.93 -5.11
CA ASP A 86 5.94 21.01 -6.02
C ASP A 86 6.44 22.46 -6.15
N GLY A 87 6.19 23.29 -5.11
CA GLY A 87 6.49 24.73 -5.11
C GLY A 87 5.61 25.58 -6.04
N SER A 88 5.07 24.99 -7.10
CA SER A 88 4.16 25.64 -8.06
C SER A 88 2.70 25.63 -7.63
N GLY A 89 2.35 24.91 -6.57
CA GLY A 89 0.99 24.74 -6.07
C GLY A 89 0.82 23.48 -5.23
N TYR A 90 -0.43 23.17 -4.93
CA TYR A 90 -0.85 21.97 -4.20
C TYR A 90 -1.77 21.14 -5.08
N LEU A 91 -1.65 19.82 -5.00
CA LEU A 91 -2.50 18.86 -5.69
C LEU A 91 -3.01 17.82 -4.69
N GLN A 92 -4.31 17.56 -4.71
CA GLN A 92 -4.89 16.48 -3.93
C GLN A 92 -4.84 15.19 -4.74
N CYS A 93 -4.10 14.21 -4.24
CA CYS A 93 -4.06 12.86 -4.79
C CYS A 93 -4.90 11.93 -3.89
N ILE A 94 -5.72 11.09 -4.52
CA ILE A 94 -6.58 10.13 -3.84
C ILE A 94 -6.10 8.74 -4.21
N PHE A 95 -5.85 7.92 -3.20
CA PHE A 95 -5.50 6.51 -3.36
C PHE A 95 -6.64 5.66 -2.81
N SER A 96 -6.94 4.56 -3.49
CA SER A 96 -8.06 3.68 -3.14
C SER A 96 -7.65 2.21 -3.04
N ASP A 97 -8.34 1.49 -2.15
CA ASP A 97 -8.31 0.04 -1.96
C ASP A 97 -6.90 -0.55 -1.77
N ILE A 98 -6.39 -1.24 -2.80
CA ILE A 98 -5.11 -1.96 -2.78
C ILE A 98 -3.91 -1.01 -2.70
N GLN A 99 -4.03 0.18 -3.27
CA GLN A 99 -2.94 1.16 -3.32
C GLN A 99 -2.65 1.76 -1.94
N CYS A 100 -3.62 1.70 -1.02
CA CYS A 100 -3.47 2.16 0.36
C CYS A 100 -2.79 1.11 1.27
N GLN A 101 -2.77 -0.15 0.84
CA GLN A 101 -2.28 -1.28 1.65
C GLN A 101 -0.81 -1.61 1.37
N THR A 102 -0.16 -0.89 0.45
CA THR A 102 1.26 -1.06 0.14
C THR A 102 2.13 -0.63 1.31
N SER A 103 3.28 -1.28 1.50
CA SER A 103 4.27 -0.88 2.52
C SER A 103 4.63 0.60 2.40
N ASP A 104 4.80 1.08 1.17
CA ASP A 104 5.24 2.43 0.86
C ASP A 104 4.14 3.46 1.18
N ALA A 105 2.89 3.15 0.86
CA ALA A 105 1.75 3.99 1.21
C ALA A 105 1.52 4.05 2.72
N LEU A 106 1.81 2.97 3.45
CA LEU A 106 1.72 2.93 4.92
C LEU A 106 2.88 3.70 5.57
N ALA A 107 4.09 3.61 5.02
CA ALA A 107 5.28 4.31 5.52
C ALA A 107 5.29 5.81 5.20
N LEU A 108 4.40 6.28 4.32
CA LEU A 108 4.35 7.67 3.90
C LEU A 108 4.14 8.64 5.07
N SER A 109 5.09 9.57 5.20
CA SER A 109 5.08 10.66 6.18
C SER A 109 5.03 12.03 5.48
N PRO A 110 4.56 13.09 6.15
CA PRO A 110 4.72 14.45 5.63
C PRO A 110 6.21 14.74 5.38
N GLU A 111 6.49 15.59 4.40
CA GLU A 111 7.83 15.92 3.88
C GLU A 111 8.54 14.81 3.08
N SER A 112 7.92 13.62 2.95
CA SER A 112 8.42 12.58 2.03
C SER A 112 8.34 13.05 0.57
N THR A 113 9.36 12.73 -0.23
CA THR A 113 9.36 12.98 -1.68
C THR A 113 8.76 11.77 -2.39
N VAL A 114 7.72 11.99 -3.20
CA VAL A 114 6.98 10.93 -3.88
C VAL A 114 6.72 11.31 -5.32
N CYS A 115 6.66 10.32 -6.21
CA CYS A 115 6.16 10.48 -7.57
C CYS A 115 4.85 9.72 -7.70
N VAL A 116 3.77 10.46 -8.01
CA VAL A 116 2.44 9.91 -8.14
C VAL A 116 2.09 9.81 -9.62
N HIS A 117 1.60 8.63 -10.02
CA HIS A 117 1.13 8.35 -11.37
C HIS A 117 -0.39 8.15 -11.33
N GLY A 118 -1.10 8.85 -12.21
CA GLY A 118 -2.56 8.77 -12.22
C GLY A 118 -3.18 9.55 -13.37
N VAL A 119 -4.50 9.59 -13.37
CA VAL A 119 -5.30 10.41 -14.29
C VAL A 119 -5.80 11.61 -13.52
N ILE A 120 -5.69 12.80 -14.13
CA ILE A 120 -6.31 14.01 -13.58
C ILE A 120 -7.79 13.98 -13.92
N SER A 121 -8.66 13.97 -12.91
CA SER A 121 -10.11 14.06 -13.03
C SER A 121 -10.61 15.47 -12.77
#